data_AF-A0A929AN89-F1
#
_entry.id   AF-A0A929AN89-F1
#
_cell.length_a   1.000
_cell.length_b   1.000
_cell.length_c   1.000
_cell.angle_alpha   90.00
_cell.angle_beta   90.00
_cell.angle_gamma   90.00
#
_symmetry.space_group_name_H-M   'P 1'
#
loop_
_entity.id
_entity.type
_entity.pdbx_description
1 polymer ?
#
loop_
_entity_poly.entity_id
_entity_poly.type
_entity_poly.pdbx_seq_one_letter_code
_entity_poly.pdbx_strand_id
1 'polypeptide(L)'
;MKLQAIFRLANQWFSDTPDRALDQAYRAALMIKAIEDEHFNGQKISADSSNYSDSVLSYFDADLNKYLKTIKVRLTEFRAYRSVFNNLNSQGVETLNGETMTNFGRYEPVDLSEKQSIIVEKLDFIDKILRKYSPRPQLKRSVSLIPLSQTDVIKSNSKQVAGNNFRNDSRSWQDDRNVNGDPLEKIETISDKTGVVPRSILRTVSRLQRELDPKAEEEVVKKFRSSRDKTLISIKFILTLIIVPILTQQVTKTFLISPLVENFRREPEATIFLNIDMEEEALSELHRFEEELHFKSMLGLTPKLSEEALKEQVKEKAGELAEEYRSRSSNAIKNIFADLFSLLAFALVIVNSKPDLAILKSFMDDIVYGLSDSAKAFIIILFTDMFVGFHSPHGWEVILEAVSRHLGIPESRDFIFLFIATFPVILDSVIKYWIFRYLNRISPSAVATYRNMNE
;
A
#
# COMPACT_ATOMS: atom_id res chain seq x y z
N MET A 1 -8.27 21.94 -11.47
CA MET A 1 -6.92 22.48 -11.78
C MET A 1 -5.80 22.08 -10.80
N LYS A 2 -6.04 21.60 -9.57
CA LYS A 2 -4.96 21.28 -8.61
C LYS A 2 -4.28 19.90 -8.82
N LEU A 3 -4.97 18.91 -9.39
CA LEU A 3 -4.40 17.57 -9.57
C LEU A 3 -3.30 17.51 -10.63
N GLN A 4 -3.44 18.24 -11.74
CA GLN A 4 -2.41 18.29 -12.79
C GLN A 4 -1.13 18.99 -12.31
N ALA A 5 -1.23 19.95 -11.40
CA ALA A 5 -0.08 20.58 -10.76
C ALA A 5 0.65 19.63 -9.80
N ILE A 6 -0.10 18.82 -9.02
CA ILE A 6 0.46 17.79 -8.14
C ILE A 6 1.10 16.67 -8.96
N PHE A 7 0.50 16.27 -10.07
CA PHE A 7 1.06 15.25 -10.97
C PHE A 7 2.32 15.76 -11.68
N ARG A 8 2.37 17.04 -12.08
CA ARG A 8 3.58 17.66 -12.63
C ARG A 8 4.69 17.82 -11.59
N LEU A 9 4.35 18.20 -10.36
CA LEU A 9 5.30 18.25 -9.23
C LEU A 9 5.82 16.85 -8.86
N ALA A 10 4.97 15.84 -8.86
CA ALA A 10 5.37 14.45 -8.63
C ALA A 10 6.23 13.93 -9.77
N ASN A 11 5.91 14.25 -11.02
CA ASN A 11 6.68 13.82 -12.20
C ASN A 11 8.03 14.56 -12.31
N GLN A 12 8.09 15.86 -11.95
CA GLN A 12 9.35 16.62 -11.83
C GLN A 12 10.21 16.15 -10.65
N TRP A 13 9.59 15.90 -9.49
CA TRP A 13 10.28 15.32 -8.34
C TRP A 13 10.82 13.91 -8.63
N PHE A 14 10.05 13.13 -9.41
CA PHE A 14 10.44 11.79 -9.84
C PHE A 14 11.56 11.82 -10.90
N SER A 15 11.56 12.78 -11.83
CA SER A 15 12.60 12.91 -12.86
C SER A 15 13.95 13.45 -12.37
N ASP A 16 13.95 14.26 -11.30
CA ASP A 16 15.17 14.90 -10.76
C ASP A 16 15.88 14.08 -9.67
N THR A 17 15.29 12.96 -9.24
CA THR A 17 15.83 12.08 -8.19
C THR A 17 17.10 11.28 -8.57
N PRO A 18 17.37 10.85 -9.81
CA PRO A 18 18.54 10.02 -10.12
C PRO A 18 19.85 10.81 -10.07
N ASP A 19 19.91 11.99 -10.68
CA ASP A 19 21.10 12.84 -10.71
C ASP A 19 21.46 13.28 -9.27
N ARG A 20 20.44 13.56 -8.46
CA ARG A 20 20.61 13.87 -7.03
C ARG A 20 21.14 12.69 -6.23
N ALA A 21 20.64 11.47 -6.47
CA ALA A 21 21.13 10.27 -5.77
C ALA A 21 22.60 9.98 -6.12
N LEU A 22 22.96 10.11 -7.40
CA LEU A 22 24.35 9.97 -7.84
C LEU A 22 25.26 11.07 -7.26
N ASP A 23 24.80 12.32 -7.24
CA ASP A 23 25.54 13.43 -6.65
C ASP A 23 25.75 13.26 -5.14
N GLN A 24 24.74 12.75 -4.43
CA GLN A 24 24.87 12.46 -3.00
C GLN A 24 25.84 11.30 -2.73
N ALA A 25 25.84 10.27 -3.57
CA ALA A 25 26.84 9.19 -3.49
C ALA A 25 28.26 9.72 -3.79
N TYR A 26 28.39 10.57 -4.81
CA TYR A 26 29.66 11.19 -5.19
C TYR A 26 30.22 12.09 -4.08
N ARG A 27 29.37 12.93 -3.46
CA ARG A 27 29.76 13.77 -2.30
C ARG A 27 30.20 12.92 -1.12
N ALA A 28 29.50 11.82 -0.81
CA ALA A 28 29.92 10.92 0.25
C ALA A 28 31.27 10.25 -0.05
N ALA A 29 31.55 9.91 -1.32
CA ALA A 29 32.86 9.41 -1.74
C ALA A 29 33.97 10.48 -1.63
N LEU A 30 33.66 11.75 -1.93
CA LEU A 30 34.58 12.87 -1.71
C LEU A 30 34.89 13.09 -0.23
N MET A 31 33.91 12.93 0.67
CA MET A 31 34.14 13.03 2.11
C MET A 31 35.08 11.92 2.61
N ILE A 32 34.94 10.69 2.10
CA ILE A 32 35.89 9.61 2.41
C ILE A 32 37.30 9.99 1.93
N LYS A 33 37.42 10.51 0.70
CA LYS A 33 38.72 10.93 0.16
C LYS A 33 39.33 12.09 0.94
N ALA A 34 38.54 13.07 1.38
CA ALA A 34 39.02 14.17 2.22
C ALA A 34 39.60 13.66 3.54
N ILE A 35 38.92 12.70 4.19
CA ILE A 35 39.42 12.06 5.41
C ILE A 35 40.73 11.31 5.12
N GLU A 36 40.81 10.57 4.00
CA GLU A 36 42.04 9.89 3.57
C GLU A 36 43.21 10.88 3.42
N ASP A 37 42.98 11.98 2.71
CA ASP A 37 44.02 12.95 2.36
C ASP A 37 44.47 13.80 3.58
N GLU A 38 43.55 14.22 4.45
CA GLU A 38 43.84 15.08 5.60
C GLU A 38 44.38 14.33 6.82
N HIS A 39 43.91 13.10 7.06
CA HIS A 39 44.21 12.36 8.29
C HIS A 39 45.04 11.09 8.07
N PHE A 40 45.08 10.55 6.85
CA PHE A 40 45.74 9.27 6.57
C PHE A 40 46.74 9.35 5.41
N ASN A 41 47.21 10.55 5.05
CA ASN A 41 48.19 10.79 3.97
C ASN A 41 47.79 10.16 2.61
N GLY A 42 46.49 10.15 2.30
CA GLY A 42 45.90 9.55 1.10
C GLY A 42 45.79 8.02 1.14
N GLN A 43 46.14 7.39 2.27
CA GLN A 43 46.03 5.95 2.48
C GLN A 43 44.66 5.57 3.04
N LYS A 44 44.35 4.28 2.99
CA LYS A 44 43.08 3.73 3.46
C LYS A 44 42.95 3.96 4.97
N ILE A 45 41.80 4.49 5.41
CA ILE A 45 41.44 4.64 6.84
C ILE A 45 41.58 3.27 7.52
N SER A 46 42.65 3.10 8.28
CA SER A 46 43.01 1.85 8.97
C SER A 46 44.08 2.10 10.04
N ALA A 47 44.14 1.23 11.05
CA ALA A 47 45.14 1.30 12.12
C ALA A 47 46.59 1.29 11.58
N ASP A 48 46.82 0.62 10.45
CA ASP A 48 48.15 0.46 9.85
C ASP A 48 48.68 1.75 9.17
N SER A 49 47.79 2.73 8.95
CA SER A 49 48.08 3.92 8.14
C SER A 49 48.23 5.22 8.95
N SER A 50 48.05 5.16 10.27
CA SER A 50 48.14 6.33 11.16
C SER A 50 48.51 5.95 12.60
N ASN A 51 49.17 6.85 13.32
CA ASN A 51 49.51 6.67 14.75
C ASN A 51 48.43 7.24 15.69
N TYR A 52 47.16 7.12 15.34
CA TYR A 52 46.05 7.60 16.18
C TYR A 52 45.67 6.57 17.27
N SER A 53 45.10 7.05 18.39
CA SER A 53 44.60 6.18 19.46
C SER A 53 43.33 5.44 19.02
N ASP A 54 43.08 4.28 19.63
CA ASP A 54 41.91 3.42 19.32
C ASP A 54 40.57 4.18 19.37
N SER A 55 40.43 5.13 20.29
CA SER A 55 39.25 6.00 20.41
C SER A 55 39.05 6.91 19.19
N VAL A 56 40.12 7.52 18.68
CA VAL A 56 40.10 8.40 17.51
C VAL A 56 39.90 7.58 16.24
N LEU A 57 40.50 6.40 16.16
CA LEU A 57 40.28 5.48 15.04
C LEU A 57 38.82 5.02 14.98
N SER A 58 38.18 4.73 16.14
CA SER A 58 36.77 4.36 16.20
C SER A 58 35.82 5.46 15.69
N TYR A 59 36.20 6.73 15.87
CA TYR A 59 35.44 7.86 15.34
C TYR A 59 35.49 7.90 13.81
N PHE A 60 36.69 7.77 13.22
CA PHE A 60 36.86 7.73 11.77
C PHE A 60 36.24 6.48 11.13
N ASP A 61 36.27 5.33 11.82
CA ASP A 61 35.60 4.11 11.38
C ASP A 61 34.07 4.27 11.36
N ALA A 62 33.49 4.97 12.34
CA ALA A 62 32.07 5.26 12.37
C ALA A 62 31.64 6.16 11.19
N ASP A 63 32.42 7.22 10.92
CA ASP A 63 32.19 8.12 9.80
C ASP A 63 32.39 7.43 8.44
N LEU A 64 33.44 6.62 8.29
CA LEU A 64 33.66 5.80 7.11
C LEU A 64 32.48 4.86 6.84
N ASN A 65 32.01 4.15 7.87
CA ASN A 65 30.87 3.24 7.75
C ASN A 65 29.58 3.98 7.37
N LYS A 66 29.35 5.17 7.94
CA LYS A 66 28.22 6.05 7.59
C LYS A 66 28.27 6.49 6.12
N TYR A 67 29.43 6.94 5.62
CA TYR A 67 29.58 7.35 4.22
C TYR A 67 29.47 6.16 3.27
N LEU A 68 30.11 5.02 3.57
CA LEU A 68 29.99 3.80 2.76
C LEU A 68 28.55 3.29 2.67
N LYS A 69 27.80 3.32 3.78
CA LYS A 69 26.37 2.96 3.79
C LYS A 69 25.56 3.92 2.92
N THR A 70 25.84 5.21 3.02
CA THR A 70 25.18 6.25 2.19
C THR A 70 25.44 6.01 0.70
N ILE A 71 26.69 5.75 0.30
CA ILE A 71 27.05 5.43 -1.08
C ILE A 71 26.27 4.20 -1.58
N LYS A 72 26.24 3.11 -0.80
CA LYS A 72 25.54 1.87 -1.19
C LYS A 72 24.05 2.10 -1.41
N VAL A 73 23.37 2.76 -0.47
CA VAL A 73 21.93 3.04 -0.56
C VAL A 73 21.61 3.94 -1.75
N ARG A 74 22.39 5.01 -1.95
CA ARG A 74 22.14 5.96 -3.04
C ARG A 74 22.48 5.38 -4.42
N LEU A 75 23.50 4.52 -4.53
CA LEU A 75 23.76 3.77 -5.77
C LEU A 75 22.66 2.74 -6.07
N THR A 76 22.10 2.08 -5.06
CA THR A 76 20.97 1.16 -5.27
C THR A 76 19.71 1.90 -5.74
N GLU A 77 19.45 3.08 -5.19
CA GLU A 77 18.37 3.98 -5.60
C GLU A 77 18.57 4.44 -7.06
N PHE A 78 19.78 4.89 -7.41
CA PHE A 78 20.15 5.28 -8.78
C PHE A 78 19.98 4.14 -9.81
N ARG A 79 20.44 2.92 -9.47
CA ARG A 79 20.33 1.75 -10.36
C ARG A 79 18.88 1.28 -10.54
N ALA A 80 18.10 1.29 -9.46
CA ALA A 80 16.67 0.95 -9.52
C ALA A 80 15.93 1.90 -10.46
N TYR A 81 16.22 3.20 -10.38
CA TYR A 81 15.63 4.21 -11.28
C TYR A 81 16.00 3.98 -12.75
N ARG A 82 17.30 3.77 -13.05
CA ARG A 82 17.76 3.56 -14.44
C ARG A 82 17.17 2.29 -15.07
N SER A 83 16.96 1.25 -14.27
CA SER A 83 16.33 0.00 -14.72
C SER A 83 14.84 0.18 -15.07
N VAL A 84 14.11 0.94 -14.26
CA VAL A 84 12.68 1.23 -14.50
C VAL A 84 12.50 2.16 -15.70
N PHE A 85 13.33 3.19 -15.85
CA PHE A 85 13.26 4.14 -16.96
C PHE A 85 13.67 3.51 -18.32
N ASN A 86 14.68 2.64 -18.34
CA ASN A 86 15.02 1.90 -19.57
C ASN A 86 13.93 0.91 -20.01
N ASN A 87 13.17 0.33 -19.07
CA ASN A 87 12.04 -0.56 -19.38
C ASN A 87 10.79 0.20 -19.87
N LEU A 88 10.65 1.49 -19.55
CA LEU A 88 9.58 2.34 -20.06
C LEU A 88 9.87 2.84 -21.49
N ASN A 89 11.14 3.08 -21.84
CA ASN A 89 11.53 3.52 -23.18
C ASN A 89 11.59 2.37 -24.22
N SER A 90 11.50 1.10 -23.81
CA SER A 90 11.44 -0.04 -24.74
C SER A 90 10.02 -0.42 -25.17
N GLN A 91 8.99 0.20 -24.57
CA GLN A 91 7.58 0.02 -24.93
C GLN A 91 6.95 1.38 -25.23
N GLY A 92 7.18 1.91 -26.43
CA GLY A 92 6.51 3.14 -26.86
C GLY A 92 7.21 3.88 -27.99
N VAL A 93 7.34 3.24 -29.16
CA VAL A 93 7.54 3.96 -30.43
C VAL A 93 6.61 3.34 -31.48
N GLU A 94 5.32 3.63 -31.36
CA GLU A 94 4.41 3.69 -32.51
C GLU A 94 3.52 4.93 -32.35
N THR A 95 3.83 5.91 -33.19
CA THR A 95 2.93 6.92 -33.79
C THR A 95 1.68 7.36 -33.02
N LEU A 96 1.72 8.58 -32.47
CA LEU A 96 0.59 9.51 -32.59
C LEU A 96 1.11 10.93 -32.83
N ASN A 97 0.71 11.46 -33.99
CA ASN A 97 0.89 12.83 -34.42
C ASN A 97 0.09 13.81 -33.54
N GLY A 98 0.59 15.03 -33.45
CA GLY A 98 -0.27 16.22 -33.37
C GLY A 98 -0.53 16.77 -31.97
N GLU A 99 0.18 17.87 -31.68
CA GLU A 99 -0.31 19.01 -30.90
C GLU A 99 -0.54 18.81 -29.39
N THR A 100 0.47 19.18 -28.62
CA THR A 100 0.49 20.44 -27.85
C THR A 100 1.54 20.32 -26.75
N MET A 101 2.55 21.20 -26.77
CA MET A 101 3.19 21.77 -25.57
C MET A 101 4.28 22.76 -26.00
N THR A 102 3.84 23.88 -26.57
CA THR A 102 4.62 25.12 -26.61
C THR A 102 4.46 25.83 -25.27
N ASN A 103 5.42 25.67 -24.36
CA ASN A 103 5.90 26.66 -23.39
C ASN A 103 6.67 25.97 -22.26
N PHE A 104 7.99 25.91 -22.37
CA PHE A 104 8.90 26.15 -21.26
C PHE A 104 10.16 26.80 -21.82
N GLY A 105 10.48 27.97 -21.28
CA GLY A 105 11.49 28.87 -21.79
C GLY A 105 12.93 28.40 -21.60
N ARG A 106 13.79 28.94 -22.46
CA ARG A 106 15.25 29.12 -22.37
C ARG A 106 15.97 28.29 -21.30
N TYR A 107 16.55 27.18 -21.74
CA TYR A 107 17.87 26.73 -21.31
C TYR A 107 18.63 26.30 -22.56
N GLU A 108 19.91 26.66 -22.63
CA GLU A 108 20.84 26.26 -23.69
C GLU A 108 20.80 24.73 -23.92
N PRO A 109 21.00 24.25 -25.16
CA PRO A 109 21.08 22.82 -25.43
C PRO A 109 22.45 22.33 -24.92
N VAL A 110 22.53 22.01 -23.63
CA VAL A 110 23.68 21.29 -23.07
C VAL A 110 23.63 19.86 -23.59
N ASP A 111 24.70 19.50 -24.30
CA ASP A 111 24.88 18.29 -25.06
C ASP A 111 24.64 17.03 -24.19
N LEU A 112 23.71 16.17 -24.61
CA LEU A 112 23.41 14.89 -23.95
C LEU A 112 24.66 14.01 -23.78
N SER A 113 25.68 14.22 -24.63
CA SER A 113 27.00 13.59 -24.56
C SER A 113 27.81 14.01 -23.32
N GLU A 114 27.81 15.31 -22.99
CA GLU A 114 28.53 15.85 -21.82
C GLU A 114 27.89 15.41 -20.50
N LYS A 115 26.56 15.34 -20.43
CA LYS A 115 25.88 14.84 -19.23
C LYS A 115 26.20 13.36 -18.97
N GLN A 116 26.34 12.56 -20.02
CA GLN A 116 26.71 11.14 -19.92
C GLN A 116 28.16 10.96 -19.47
N SER A 117 29.10 11.78 -19.97
CA SER A 117 30.51 11.70 -19.55
C SER A 117 30.68 12.03 -18.06
N ILE A 118 29.98 13.05 -17.57
CA ILE A 118 29.99 13.45 -16.14
C ILE A 118 29.44 12.32 -15.24
N ILE A 119 28.40 11.62 -15.67
CA ILE A 119 27.83 10.50 -14.92
C ILE A 119 28.83 9.35 -14.82
N VAL A 120 29.50 9.02 -15.93
CA VAL A 120 30.51 7.95 -15.98
C VAL A 120 31.71 8.30 -15.10
N GLU A 121 32.18 9.54 -15.13
CA GLU A 121 33.29 10.01 -14.29
C GLU A 121 32.97 9.89 -12.79
N LYS A 122 31.77 10.35 -12.38
CA LYS A 122 31.33 10.23 -10.98
C LYS A 122 31.23 8.78 -10.53
N LEU A 123 30.74 7.89 -11.38
CA LEU A 123 30.65 6.46 -11.07
C LEU A 123 32.04 5.81 -10.96
N ASP A 124 32.97 6.11 -11.86
CA ASP A 124 34.34 5.58 -11.80
C ASP A 124 35.05 6.03 -10.52
N PHE A 125 34.88 7.30 -10.14
CA PHE A 125 35.42 7.82 -8.88
C PHE A 125 34.85 7.10 -7.65
N ILE A 126 33.52 6.92 -7.60
CA ILE A 126 32.87 6.20 -6.50
C ILE A 126 33.37 4.74 -6.43
N ASP A 127 33.47 4.06 -7.58
CA ASP A 127 33.97 2.69 -7.64
C ASP A 127 35.44 2.58 -7.21
N LYS A 128 36.28 3.56 -7.54
CA LYS A 128 37.68 3.63 -7.10
C LYS A 128 37.79 3.72 -5.58
N ILE A 129 36.96 4.53 -4.93
CA ILE A 129 36.90 4.64 -3.47
C ILE A 129 36.35 3.36 -2.84
N LEU A 130 35.23 2.84 -3.36
CA LEU A 130 34.62 1.61 -2.85
C LEU A 130 35.56 0.40 -2.94
N ARG A 131 36.41 0.31 -3.97
CA ARG A 131 37.39 -0.77 -4.13
C ARG A 131 38.45 -0.81 -3.02
N LYS A 132 38.82 0.34 -2.44
CA LYS A 132 39.77 0.40 -1.31
C LYS A 132 39.21 -0.24 -0.03
N TYR A 133 37.88 -0.24 0.11
CA TYR A 133 37.17 -0.72 1.31
C TYR A 133 36.32 -1.97 1.07
N SER A 134 36.28 -2.48 -0.16
CA SER A 134 35.59 -3.72 -0.49
C SER A 134 36.48 -4.91 -0.08
N PRO A 135 35.92 -5.95 0.56
CA PRO A 135 36.66 -7.19 0.79
C PRO A 135 37.08 -7.77 -0.56
N ARG A 136 38.37 -8.07 -0.73
CA ARG A 136 38.91 -8.72 -1.93
C ARG A 136 38.09 -10.01 -2.17
N PRO A 137 37.42 -10.20 -3.32
CA PRO A 137 36.83 -11.49 -3.62
C PRO A 137 38.00 -12.47 -3.76
N GLN A 138 38.12 -13.40 -2.82
CA GLN A 138 38.91 -14.59 -3.04
C GLN A 138 38.30 -15.29 -4.25
N LEU A 139 38.99 -15.20 -5.39
CA LEU A 139 38.79 -16.09 -6.52
C LEU A 139 38.87 -17.53 -5.97
N LYS A 140 37.71 -18.16 -5.75
CA LYS A 140 37.62 -19.63 -5.70
C LYS A 140 37.98 -20.11 -7.09
N ARG A 141 39.28 -20.28 -7.32
CA ARG A 141 39.83 -21.00 -8.46
C ARG A 141 39.38 -22.44 -8.27
N SER A 142 38.45 -22.90 -9.09
CA SER A 142 38.15 -24.31 -9.27
C SER A 142 39.44 -25.01 -9.71
N VAL A 143 40.15 -25.60 -8.75
CA VAL A 143 41.23 -26.55 -9.03
C VAL A 143 40.69 -27.92 -8.67
N SER A 144 39.93 -28.50 -9.60
CA SER A 144 39.88 -29.95 -9.74
C SER A 144 41.13 -30.36 -10.50
N LEU A 145 42.19 -30.67 -9.76
CA LEU A 145 43.31 -31.47 -10.25
C LEU A 145 43.62 -32.52 -9.19
N ILE A 146 43.25 -33.75 -9.55
CA ILE A 146 43.63 -34.99 -8.89
C ILE A 146 45.14 -35.16 -9.06
N PRO A 147 45.91 -35.52 -8.02
CA PRO A 147 47.14 -36.25 -8.21
C PRO A 147 46.88 -37.75 -7.99
N LEU A 148 46.99 -38.53 -9.07
CA LEU A 148 47.36 -39.94 -8.99
C LEU A 148 48.84 -40.01 -8.64
N SER A 149 49.18 -40.72 -7.55
CA SER A 149 50.41 -41.50 -7.44
C SER A 149 50.16 -42.75 -6.59
N GLN A 150 50.19 -43.88 -7.30
CA GLN A 150 50.75 -45.18 -6.92
C GLN A 150 51.95 -45.06 -5.96
N THR A 151 52.30 -45.96 -5.04
CA THR A 151 51.82 -47.25 -4.50
C THR A 151 52.73 -47.44 -3.28
N ASP A 152 52.25 -47.99 -2.15
CA ASP A 152 53.07 -48.94 -1.41
C ASP A 152 52.21 -49.91 -0.59
N VAL A 153 52.57 -51.17 -0.79
CA VAL A 153 51.94 -52.42 -0.39
C VAL A 153 52.31 -52.76 1.05
N ILE A 154 51.37 -53.08 1.95
CA ILE A 154 51.49 -54.22 2.90
C ILE A 154 50.11 -54.84 3.20
N LYS A 155 50.08 -56.18 3.08
CA LYS A 155 49.03 -57.18 3.30
C LYS A 155 48.44 -57.17 4.73
N SER A 156 47.16 -57.53 4.89
CA SER A 156 46.76 -58.88 5.35
C SER A 156 45.29 -59.03 5.74
N ASN A 157 44.68 -60.09 5.18
CA ASN A 157 43.65 -60.99 5.70
C ASN A 157 42.25 -60.49 6.11
N SER A 158 41.31 -60.79 5.21
CA SER A 158 39.93 -61.21 5.49
C SER A 158 39.85 -62.63 6.07
N LYS A 159 38.98 -62.82 7.08
CA LYS A 159 38.12 -64.01 7.32
C LYS A 159 36.84 -63.48 7.99
N GLN A 160 35.72 -63.35 7.27
CA GLN A 160 34.59 -64.30 7.27
C GLN A 160 34.34 -64.99 8.61
N VAL A 161 33.15 -64.78 9.21
CA VAL A 161 32.18 -65.85 9.55
C VAL A 161 30.77 -65.24 9.67
N ALA A 162 29.81 -65.97 9.12
CA ALA A 162 28.37 -65.74 9.08
C ALA A 162 27.61 -66.46 10.22
N GLY A 163 26.32 -66.15 10.37
CA GLY A 163 25.31 -67.00 11.05
C GLY A 163 24.64 -66.29 12.22
N ASN A 164 23.42 -65.77 12.11
CA ASN A 164 22.10 -66.42 12.02
C ASN A 164 21.34 -66.45 13.36
N ASN A 165 20.18 -65.79 13.33
CA ASN A 165 18.87 -66.12 13.93
C ASN A 165 18.73 -66.40 15.44
N PHE A 166 17.84 -65.65 16.10
CA PHE A 166 16.51 -66.06 16.63
C PHE A 166 15.94 -64.87 17.43
N ARG A 167 14.86 -64.22 16.97
CA ARG A 167 13.42 -64.43 17.27
C ARG A 167 12.99 -64.12 18.72
N ASN A 168 12.01 -63.20 18.77
CA ASN A 168 10.88 -63.09 19.71
C ASN A 168 11.23 -62.70 21.17
N ASP A 169 10.42 -61.98 21.94
CA ASP A 169 9.03 -61.58 21.76
C ASP A 169 8.69 -60.33 22.59
N SER A 170 7.56 -59.78 22.19
CA SER A 170 6.72 -58.73 22.73
C SER A 170 6.59 -58.48 24.26
N ARG A 171 6.39 -57.17 24.55
CA ARG A 171 5.43 -56.53 25.48
C ARG A 171 5.55 -56.81 27.00
N SER A 172 5.64 -55.73 27.78
CA SER A 172 4.51 -55.20 28.58
C SER A 172 4.97 -54.11 29.54
N TRP A 173 4.18 -53.03 29.63
CA TRP A 173 4.24 -52.02 30.67
C TRP A 173 3.64 -52.58 31.96
N GLN A 174 4.28 -52.35 33.11
CA GLN A 174 3.56 -52.10 34.36
C GLN A 174 4.45 -51.44 35.42
N ASP A 175 3.84 -50.43 36.00
CA ASP A 175 4.20 -49.59 37.15
C ASP A 175 4.19 -50.43 38.44
N ASP A 176 5.13 -50.22 39.37
CA ASP A 176 4.84 -49.82 40.76
C ASP A 176 6.07 -49.83 41.70
N ARG A 177 5.91 -49.03 42.74
CA ARG A 177 6.89 -48.49 43.71
C ARG A 177 7.31 -49.47 44.83
N ASN A 178 8.59 -49.40 45.26
CA ASN A 178 9.06 -49.24 46.67
C ASN A 178 10.61 -49.39 46.73
N VAL A 179 11.38 -48.36 47.11
CA VAL A 179 11.81 -47.95 48.48
C VAL A 179 13.01 -48.73 49.05
N ASN A 180 14.08 -47.96 49.25
CA ASN A 180 15.25 -48.08 50.13
C ASN A 180 16.50 -48.88 49.70
N GLY A 181 17.62 -48.15 49.61
CA GLY A 181 18.99 -48.67 49.72
C GLY A 181 20.05 -47.87 48.97
N ASP A 182 20.45 -46.71 49.49
CA ASP A 182 21.77 -46.11 49.17
C ASP A 182 22.89 -46.96 49.84
N PRO A 183 24.16 -47.01 49.34
CA PRO A 183 24.91 -45.78 49.08
C PRO A 183 25.97 -45.80 47.94
N LEU A 184 26.34 -44.58 47.51
CA LEU A 184 27.64 -44.17 46.94
C LEU A 184 27.98 -44.63 45.50
N GLU A 185 27.84 -43.70 44.54
CA GLU A 185 28.99 -43.30 43.73
C GLU A 185 28.84 -41.86 43.22
N LYS A 186 29.76 -41.02 43.70
CA LYS A 186 29.85 -39.58 43.48
C LYS A 186 30.89 -39.37 42.37
N ILE A 187 30.46 -38.90 41.19
CA ILE A 187 31.37 -38.31 40.19
C ILE A 187 31.07 -36.81 40.13
N GLU A 188 31.61 -36.09 41.10
CA GLU A 188 32.21 -34.76 40.91
C GLU A 188 33.69 -35.06 40.63
N THR A 189 34.41 -34.51 39.67
CA THR A 189 34.57 -33.13 39.20
C THR A 189 35.41 -33.26 37.90
N ILE A 190 35.56 -32.28 37.02
CA ILE A 190 36.60 -31.23 37.09
C ILE A 190 36.18 -30.16 36.07
N SER A 191 35.72 -29.01 36.56
CA SER A 191 35.86 -27.74 35.83
C SER A 191 35.63 -26.58 36.80
N ASP A 192 36.41 -26.56 37.87
CA ASP A 192 36.67 -25.34 38.62
C ASP A 192 38.15 -25.03 38.51
N LYS A 193 38.47 -24.16 37.55
CA LYS A 193 39.33 -22.99 37.79
C LYS A 193 39.21 -22.06 36.58
N THR A 194 38.88 -20.82 36.90
CA THR A 194 38.87 -19.61 36.07
C THR A 194 37.83 -19.55 34.94
N GLY A 195 36.75 -18.80 35.21
CA GLY A 195 35.78 -18.39 34.19
C GLY A 195 34.44 -18.03 34.80
N VAL A 196 34.31 -16.80 35.26
CA VAL A 196 33.07 -16.24 35.81
C VAL A 196 32.05 -16.09 34.67
N VAL A 197 31.27 -17.14 34.38
CA VAL A 197 30.13 -17.02 33.46
C VAL A 197 28.90 -17.70 34.06
N PRO A 198 27.85 -16.95 34.41
CA PRO A 198 26.59 -17.51 34.92
C PRO A 198 25.95 -18.51 33.94
N ARG A 199 25.46 -19.65 34.45
CA ARG A 199 24.74 -20.68 33.66
C ARG A 199 23.53 -20.15 32.87
N SER A 200 23.02 -18.95 33.20
CA SER A 200 21.95 -18.27 32.46
C SER A 200 22.40 -17.76 31.08
N ILE A 201 23.67 -17.34 30.95
CA ILE A 201 24.24 -16.85 29.69
C ILE A 201 24.50 -18.02 28.73
N LEU A 202 24.95 -19.17 29.23
CA LEU A 202 25.10 -20.39 28.43
C LEU A 202 23.74 -20.90 27.88
N ARG A 203 22.64 -20.66 28.61
CA ARG A 203 21.28 -20.98 28.15
C ARG A 203 20.74 -20.01 27.09
N THR A 204 21.10 -18.73 27.14
CA THR A 204 20.76 -17.78 26.07
C THR A 204 21.66 -17.96 24.84
N VAL A 205 22.94 -18.30 25.00
CA VAL A 205 23.86 -18.60 23.89
C VAL A 205 23.48 -19.89 23.16
N SER A 206 23.07 -20.95 23.88
CA SER A 206 22.55 -22.17 23.23
C SER A 206 21.18 -21.98 22.57
N ARG A 207 20.36 -21.03 23.04
CA ARG A 207 19.15 -20.58 22.32
C ARG A 207 19.50 -19.75 21.09
N LEU A 208 20.46 -18.83 21.19
CA LEU A 208 20.97 -18.05 20.06
C LEU A 208 21.61 -18.94 19.00
N GLN A 209 22.41 -19.94 19.40
CA GLN A 209 23.05 -20.90 18.51
C GLN A 209 22.03 -21.83 17.82
N ARG A 210 20.86 -22.01 18.43
CA ARG A 210 19.72 -22.73 17.87
C ARG A 210 18.80 -21.84 17.02
N GLU A 211 18.83 -20.52 17.24
CA GLU A 211 18.22 -19.49 16.36
C GLU A 211 19.13 -19.13 15.18
N LEU A 212 20.43 -19.39 15.27
CA LEU A 212 21.46 -19.28 14.23
C LEU A 212 21.69 -20.62 13.49
N ASP A 213 20.72 -21.52 13.53
CA ASP A 213 20.72 -22.74 12.72
C ASP A 213 20.44 -22.33 11.26
N PRO A 214 21.25 -22.71 10.25
CA PRO A 214 21.05 -22.29 8.85
C PRO A 214 19.64 -22.56 8.27
N LYS A 215 18.86 -23.45 8.90
CA LYS A 215 17.45 -23.68 8.58
C LYS A 215 16.51 -22.57 9.08
N ALA A 216 16.83 -21.92 10.21
CA ALA A 216 16.05 -20.81 10.76
C ALA A 216 16.17 -19.55 9.88
N GLU A 217 17.34 -19.27 9.31
CA GLU A 217 17.50 -18.18 8.34
C GLU A 217 16.67 -18.41 7.07
N GLU A 218 16.66 -19.64 6.56
CA GLU A 218 15.84 -20.02 5.39
C GLU A 218 14.34 -19.86 5.68
N GLU A 219 13.88 -20.28 6.87
CA GLU A 219 12.50 -20.11 7.32
C GLU A 219 12.11 -18.63 7.47
N VAL A 220 12.99 -17.78 8.01
CA VAL A 220 12.75 -16.33 8.12
C VAL A 220 12.63 -15.69 6.74
N VAL A 221 13.53 -16.03 5.81
CA VAL A 221 13.47 -15.53 4.43
C VAL A 221 12.20 -15.99 3.73
N LYS A 222 11.80 -17.25 3.91
CA LYS A 222 10.56 -17.80 3.35
C LYS A 222 9.33 -17.09 3.92
N LYS A 223 9.28 -16.87 5.24
CA LYS A 223 8.19 -16.15 5.92
C LYS A 223 8.09 -14.69 5.46
N PHE A 224 9.24 -14.03 5.27
CA PHE A 224 9.28 -12.68 4.73
C PHE A 224 8.74 -12.62 3.30
N ARG A 225 9.17 -13.54 2.43
CA ARG A 225 8.67 -13.64 1.05
C ARG A 225 7.17 -13.90 1.02
N SER A 226 6.67 -14.86 1.80
CA SER A 226 5.23 -15.15 1.87
C SER A 226 4.41 -13.97 2.39
N SER A 227 4.92 -13.23 3.38
CA SER A 227 4.25 -12.02 3.90
C SER A 227 4.18 -10.91 2.84
N ARG A 228 5.29 -10.70 2.10
CA ARG A 228 5.33 -9.74 1.00
C ARG A 228 4.37 -10.10 -0.12
N ASP A 229 4.36 -11.36 -0.54
CA ASP A 229 3.52 -11.82 -1.64
C ASP A 229 2.02 -11.75 -1.23
N LYS A 230 1.70 -12.12 0.01
CA LYS A 230 0.36 -11.94 0.62
C LYS A 230 -0.08 -10.48 0.64
N THR A 231 0.82 -9.56 1.01
CA THR A 231 0.56 -8.12 0.98
C THR A 231 0.28 -7.64 -0.45
N LEU A 232 1.11 -8.04 -1.43
CA LEU A 232 0.93 -7.65 -2.83
C LEU A 232 -0.38 -8.16 -3.42
N ILE A 233 -0.73 -9.42 -3.18
CA ILE A 233 -2.00 -10.01 -3.62
C ILE A 233 -3.18 -9.29 -2.98
N SER A 234 -3.11 -9.02 -1.67
CA SER A 234 -4.19 -8.32 -0.94
C SER A 234 -4.40 -6.90 -1.48
N ILE A 235 -3.32 -6.13 -1.68
CA ILE A 235 -3.39 -4.78 -2.25
C ILE A 235 -3.95 -4.83 -3.68
N LYS A 236 -3.43 -5.72 -4.52
CA LYS A 236 -3.93 -5.90 -5.90
C LYS A 236 -5.42 -6.25 -5.90
N PHE A 237 -5.86 -7.11 -4.99
CA PHE A 237 -7.26 -7.51 -4.88
C PHE A 237 -8.15 -6.35 -4.43
N ILE A 238 -7.74 -5.57 -3.42
CA ILE A 238 -8.44 -4.34 -3.01
C ILE A 238 -8.56 -3.36 -4.19
N LEU A 239 -7.46 -3.11 -4.91
CA LEU A 239 -7.48 -2.25 -6.10
C LEU A 239 -8.42 -2.80 -7.17
N THR A 240 -8.44 -4.12 -7.39
CA THR A 240 -9.36 -4.77 -8.34
C THR A 240 -10.82 -4.59 -7.92
N LEU A 241 -11.12 -4.74 -6.63
CA LEU A 241 -12.47 -4.53 -6.08
C LEU A 241 -12.99 -3.11 -6.24
N ILE A 242 -12.11 -2.11 -6.32
CA ILE A 242 -12.49 -0.70 -6.52
C ILE A 242 -12.54 -0.37 -8.02
N ILE A 243 -11.51 -0.75 -8.76
CA ILE A 243 -11.33 -0.35 -10.16
C ILE A 243 -12.35 -1.04 -11.07
N VAL A 244 -12.59 -2.34 -10.89
CA VAL A 244 -13.45 -3.11 -11.80
C VAL A 244 -14.90 -2.60 -11.81
N PRO A 245 -15.58 -2.40 -10.66
CA PRO A 245 -16.94 -1.86 -10.66
C PRO A 245 -17.00 -0.44 -11.26
N ILE A 246 -16.08 0.45 -10.89
CA ILE A 246 -16.05 1.83 -11.41
C ILE A 246 -15.87 1.85 -12.93
N LEU A 247 -14.91 1.08 -13.45
CA LEU A 247 -14.71 0.98 -14.90
C LEU A 247 -15.91 0.35 -15.59
N THR A 248 -16.51 -0.67 -14.99
CA THR A 248 -17.71 -1.31 -15.54
C THR A 248 -18.87 -0.33 -15.63
N GLN A 249 -19.09 0.47 -14.57
CA GLN A 249 -20.11 1.52 -14.56
C GLN A 249 -19.87 2.51 -15.71
N GLN A 250 -18.65 3.03 -15.85
CA GLN A 250 -18.33 4.04 -16.86
C GLN A 250 -18.42 3.51 -18.29
N VAL A 251 -17.86 2.32 -18.54
CA VAL A 251 -17.88 1.66 -19.87
C VAL A 251 -19.31 1.29 -20.24
N THR A 252 -20.06 0.67 -19.33
CA THR A 252 -21.43 0.24 -19.60
C THR A 252 -22.34 1.45 -19.84
N LYS A 253 -22.24 2.49 -19.00
CA LYS A 253 -22.99 3.74 -19.18
C LYS A 253 -22.75 4.36 -20.54
N THR A 254 -21.49 4.43 -20.97
CA THR A 254 -21.10 5.12 -22.20
C THR A 254 -21.42 4.31 -23.45
N PHE A 255 -21.04 3.02 -23.48
CA PHE A 255 -21.07 2.23 -24.72
C PHE A 255 -22.34 1.39 -24.90
N LEU A 256 -23.03 1.03 -23.82
CA LEU A 256 -24.20 0.14 -23.89
C LEU A 256 -25.49 0.88 -23.55
N ILE A 257 -25.53 1.55 -22.39
CA ILE A 257 -26.77 2.13 -21.87
C ILE A 257 -27.08 3.46 -22.55
N SER A 258 -26.09 4.34 -22.77
CA SER A 258 -26.33 5.62 -23.43
C SER A 258 -27.01 5.50 -24.79
N PRO A 259 -26.49 4.70 -25.76
CA PRO A 259 -27.15 4.55 -27.05
C PRO A 259 -28.53 3.87 -26.93
N LEU A 260 -28.71 2.94 -25.98
CA LEU A 260 -29.99 2.27 -25.75
C LEU A 260 -31.07 3.24 -25.26
N VAL A 261 -30.74 4.05 -24.24
CA VAL A 261 -31.66 5.03 -23.65
C VAL A 261 -31.99 6.13 -24.65
N GLU A 262 -31.00 6.60 -25.41
CA GLU A 262 -31.21 7.60 -26.46
C GLU A 262 -32.10 7.08 -27.58
N ASN A 263 -31.92 5.84 -28.02
CA ASN A 263 -32.76 5.25 -29.05
C ASN A 263 -34.20 5.02 -28.55
N PHE A 264 -34.37 4.56 -27.31
CA PHE A 264 -35.69 4.33 -26.72
C PHE A 264 -36.46 5.64 -26.45
N ARG A 265 -35.75 6.71 -26.08
CA ARG A 265 -36.34 8.02 -25.78
C ARG A 265 -36.29 9.01 -26.96
N ARG A 266 -36.09 8.53 -28.19
CA ARG A 266 -36.19 9.37 -29.40
C ARG A 266 -37.62 9.79 -29.72
N GLU A 267 -38.61 9.00 -29.31
CA GLU A 267 -40.01 9.30 -29.62
C GLU A 267 -40.50 10.57 -28.89
N PRO A 268 -41.36 11.39 -29.52
CA PRO A 268 -41.93 12.60 -28.91
C PRO A 268 -42.71 12.31 -27.63
N GLU A 269 -43.27 11.09 -27.51
CA GLU A 269 -44.08 10.64 -26.37
C GLU A 269 -43.25 10.23 -25.14
N ALA A 270 -41.91 10.21 -25.21
CA ALA A 270 -41.10 9.89 -24.05
C ALA A 270 -41.33 10.94 -22.95
N THR A 271 -41.82 10.49 -21.79
CA THR A 271 -42.19 11.35 -20.65
C THR A 271 -41.05 12.27 -20.27
N ILE A 272 -41.23 13.59 -20.33
CA ILE A 272 -40.18 14.58 -20.03
C ILE A 272 -39.60 14.33 -18.63
N PHE A 273 -40.48 14.07 -17.67
CA PHE A 273 -40.16 13.80 -16.28
C PHE A 273 -40.15 12.30 -15.98
N LEU A 274 -39.21 11.86 -15.13
CA LEU A 274 -39.13 10.49 -14.64
C LEU A 274 -40.07 10.24 -13.45
N ASN A 275 -40.29 11.25 -12.62
CA ASN A 275 -41.09 11.20 -11.40
C ASN A 275 -41.83 12.55 -11.18
N ILE A 276 -42.80 12.55 -10.26
CA ILE A 276 -43.63 13.72 -9.96
C ILE A 276 -42.83 14.89 -9.34
N ASP A 277 -41.81 14.58 -8.53
CA ASP A 277 -40.99 15.61 -7.90
C ASP A 277 -40.18 16.41 -8.93
N MET A 278 -39.69 15.76 -9.99
CA MET A 278 -39.03 16.44 -11.11
C MET A 278 -39.99 17.35 -11.88
N GLU A 279 -41.26 16.95 -12.00
CA GLU A 279 -42.29 17.79 -12.62
C GLU A 279 -42.62 18.99 -11.74
N GLU A 280 -42.76 18.79 -10.43
CA GLU A 280 -42.99 19.86 -9.45
C GLU A 280 -41.81 20.85 -9.39
N GLU A 281 -40.57 20.35 -9.41
CA GLU A 281 -39.35 21.17 -9.46
C GLU A 281 -39.34 22.04 -10.73
N ALA A 282 -39.60 21.44 -11.90
CA ALA A 282 -39.64 22.15 -13.17
C ALA A 282 -40.78 23.20 -13.24
N LEU A 283 -41.96 22.87 -12.71
CA LEU A 283 -43.09 23.79 -12.64
C LEU A 283 -42.81 24.95 -11.69
N SER A 284 -42.20 24.68 -10.53
CA SER A 284 -41.79 25.70 -9.57
C SER A 284 -40.76 26.66 -10.18
N GLU A 285 -39.78 26.13 -10.92
CA GLU A 285 -38.78 26.94 -11.63
C GLU A 285 -39.41 27.82 -12.72
N LEU A 286 -40.35 27.28 -13.50
CA LEU A 286 -41.07 28.04 -14.52
C LEU A 286 -41.92 29.15 -13.90
N HIS A 287 -42.65 28.84 -12.82
CA HIS A 287 -43.48 29.81 -12.13
C HIS A 287 -42.64 30.96 -11.55
N ARG A 288 -41.50 30.65 -10.92
CA ARG A 288 -40.57 31.67 -10.40
C ARG A 288 -40.05 32.58 -11.51
N PHE A 289 -39.76 32.01 -12.69
CA PHE A 289 -39.33 32.79 -13.84
C PHE A 289 -40.43 33.74 -14.36
N GLU A 290 -41.67 33.26 -14.45
CA GLU A 290 -42.82 34.08 -14.81
C GLU A 290 -43.04 35.24 -13.83
N GLU A 291 -42.98 34.96 -12.52
CA GLU A 291 -43.07 35.98 -11.47
C GLU A 291 -41.94 37.02 -11.58
N GLU A 292 -40.71 36.58 -11.84
CA GLU A 292 -39.56 37.45 -12.01
C GLU A 292 -39.73 38.36 -13.24
N LEU A 293 -40.20 37.83 -14.36
CA LEU A 293 -40.51 38.61 -15.55
C LEU A 293 -41.62 39.65 -15.30
N HIS A 294 -42.69 39.24 -14.62
CA HIS A 294 -43.80 40.12 -14.28
C HIS A 294 -43.34 41.27 -13.36
N PHE A 295 -42.52 40.93 -12.36
CA PHE A 295 -41.92 41.90 -11.44
C PHE A 295 -41.02 42.91 -12.18
N LYS A 296 -40.13 42.45 -13.07
CA LYS A 296 -39.26 43.32 -13.89
C LYS A 296 -40.06 44.25 -14.80
N SER A 297 -41.18 43.77 -15.34
CA SER A 297 -42.12 44.56 -16.14
C SER A 297 -42.76 45.68 -15.31
N MET A 298 -43.23 45.37 -14.09
CA MET A 298 -43.78 46.35 -13.16
C MET A 298 -42.78 47.44 -12.75
N LEU A 299 -41.51 47.10 -12.62
CA LEU A 299 -40.44 48.04 -12.26
C LEU A 299 -39.99 48.94 -13.42
N GLY A 300 -40.46 48.69 -14.66
CA GLY A 300 -40.02 49.45 -15.85
C GLY A 300 -38.55 49.24 -16.22
N LEU A 301 -37.93 48.16 -15.71
CA LEU A 301 -36.52 47.79 -16.00
C LEU A 301 -36.36 47.14 -17.37
N THR A 302 -37.47 46.79 -18.01
CA THR A 302 -37.56 46.28 -19.38
C THR A 302 -38.59 47.12 -20.14
N PRO A 303 -38.46 47.30 -21.47
CA PRO A 303 -39.52 47.91 -22.26
C PRO A 303 -40.80 47.12 -22.00
N LYS A 304 -41.96 47.79 -21.86
CA LYS A 304 -43.26 47.14 -21.61
C LYS A 304 -43.41 45.97 -22.58
N LEU A 305 -43.12 44.75 -22.11
CA LEU A 305 -43.29 43.55 -22.90
C LEU A 305 -44.79 43.47 -23.18
N SER A 306 -45.17 43.35 -24.45
CA SER A 306 -46.55 43.00 -24.76
C SER A 306 -46.87 41.66 -24.09
N GLU A 307 -48.13 41.39 -23.76
CA GLU A 307 -48.49 40.08 -23.19
C GLU A 307 -48.07 38.91 -24.10
N GLU A 308 -47.99 39.15 -25.41
CA GLU A 308 -47.49 38.20 -26.40
C GLU A 308 -46.00 37.91 -26.21
N ALA A 309 -45.17 38.95 -26.02
CA ALA A 309 -43.73 38.80 -25.80
C ALA A 309 -43.40 38.15 -24.44
N LEU A 310 -44.25 38.33 -23.43
CA LEU A 310 -44.13 37.64 -22.14
C LEU A 310 -44.45 36.15 -22.28
N LYS A 311 -45.56 35.82 -22.96
CA LYS A 311 -45.92 34.43 -23.26
C LYS A 311 -44.86 33.71 -24.08
N GLU A 312 -44.23 34.41 -25.02
CA GLU A 312 -43.16 33.83 -25.85
C GLU A 312 -41.92 33.49 -25.02
N GLN A 313 -41.48 34.38 -24.11
CA GLN A 313 -40.36 34.09 -23.20
C GLN A 313 -40.68 32.96 -22.21
N VAL A 314 -41.89 32.91 -21.67
CA VAL A 314 -42.32 31.80 -20.79
C VAL A 314 -42.34 30.49 -21.57
N LYS A 315 -42.81 30.49 -22.82
CA LYS A 315 -42.80 29.31 -23.70
C LYS A 315 -41.38 28.85 -24.04
N GLU A 316 -40.48 29.77 -24.34
CA GLU A 316 -39.06 29.48 -24.55
C GLU A 316 -38.46 28.83 -23.30
N LYS A 317 -38.71 29.42 -22.11
CA LYS A 317 -38.21 28.88 -20.85
C LYS A 317 -38.78 27.49 -20.53
N ALA A 318 -40.06 27.26 -20.81
CA ALA A 318 -40.69 25.96 -20.67
C ALA A 318 -40.04 24.91 -21.59
N GLY A 319 -39.63 25.31 -22.81
CA GLY A 319 -38.87 24.46 -23.72
C GLY A 319 -37.48 24.11 -23.18
N GLU A 320 -36.74 25.10 -22.67
CA GLU A 320 -35.44 24.87 -22.03
C GLU A 320 -35.54 23.89 -20.85
N LEU A 321 -36.49 24.13 -19.94
CA LEU A 321 -36.75 23.26 -18.78
C LEU A 321 -37.13 21.85 -19.24
N ALA A 322 -37.97 21.72 -20.26
CA ALA A 322 -38.33 20.42 -20.81
C ALA A 322 -37.11 19.65 -21.33
N GLU A 323 -36.19 20.29 -22.05
CA GLU A 323 -34.95 19.65 -22.51
C GLU A 323 -34.02 19.28 -21.35
N GLU A 324 -33.85 20.17 -20.38
CA GLU A 324 -33.04 19.95 -19.20
C GLU A 324 -33.53 18.75 -18.39
N TYR A 325 -34.82 18.71 -18.04
CA TYR A 325 -35.41 17.63 -17.26
C TYR A 325 -35.51 16.32 -18.06
N ARG A 326 -35.67 16.38 -19.39
CA ARG A 326 -35.55 15.20 -20.26
C ARG A 326 -34.14 14.62 -20.21
N SER A 327 -33.12 15.47 -20.21
CA SER A 327 -31.71 15.06 -20.07
C SER A 327 -31.42 14.49 -18.68
N ARG A 328 -31.87 15.15 -17.61
CA ARG A 328 -31.77 14.66 -16.21
C ARG A 328 -32.42 13.29 -16.06
N SER A 329 -33.65 13.12 -16.56
CA SER A 329 -34.38 11.86 -16.55
C SER A 329 -33.64 10.75 -17.31
N SER A 330 -33.14 11.05 -18.50
CA SER A 330 -32.33 10.12 -19.30
C SER A 330 -31.05 9.71 -18.56
N ASN A 331 -30.35 10.67 -17.94
CA ASN A 331 -29.13 10.41 -17.20
C ASN A 331 -29.36 9.56 -15.94
N ALA A 332 -30.46 9.78 -15.22
CA ALA A 332 -30.86 8.96 -14.08
C ALA A 332 -31.10 7.50 -14.49
N ILE A 333 -31.86 7.27 -15.57
CA ILE A 333 -32.06 5.92 -16.12
C ILE A 333 -30.71 5.29 -16.50
N LYS A 334 -29.83 6.05 -17.18
CA LYS A 334 -28.49 5.59 -17.55
C LYS A 334 -27.68 5.17 -16.32
N ASN A 335 -27.77 5.93 -15.22
CA ASN A 335 -27.10 5.64 -13.96
C ASN A 335 -27.61 4.34 -13.33
N ILE A 336 -28.93 4.16 -13.19
CA ILE A 336 -29.52 2.95 -12.57
C ILE A 336 -28.98 1.68 -13.25
N PHE A 337 -29.04 1.62 -14.59
CA PHE A 337 -28.57 0.45 -15.31
C PHE A 337 -27.04 0.29 -15.21
N ALA A 338 -26.27 1.36 -15.35
CA ALA A 338 -24.81 1.31 -15.22
C ALA A 338 -24.38 0.81 -13.83
N ASP A 339 -25.08 1.23 -12.78
CA ASP A 339 -24.84 0.82 -11.40
C ASP A 339 -25.20 -0.65 -11.19
N LEU A 340 -26.27 -1.14 -11.82
CA LEU A 340 -26.62 -2.56 -11.80
C LEU A 340 -25.51 -3.41 -12.43
N PHE A 341 -24.96 -3.00 -13.57
CA PHE A 341 -23.81 -3.69 -14.17
C PHE A 341 -22.55 -3.62 -13.30
N SER A 342 -22.31 -2.47 -12.67
CA SER A 342 -21.22 -2.29 -11.70
C SER A 342 -21.35 -3.24 -10.50
N LEU A 343 -22.57 -3.38 -9.96
CA LEU A 343 -22.88 -4.29 -8.86
C LEU A 343 -22.70 -5.75 -9.26
N LEU A 344 -23.13 -6.13 -10.47
CA LEU A 344 -22.90 -7.46 -11.02
C LEU A 344 -21.41 -7.76 -11.19
N ALA A 345 -20.64 -6.80 -11.71
CA ALA A 345 -19.19 -6.95 -11.85
C ALA A 345 -18.50 -7.08 -10.49
N PHE A 346 -18.90 -6.28 -9.49
CA PHE A 346 -18.41 -6.42 -8.12
C PHE A 346 -18.69 -7.81 -7.56
N ALA A 347 -19.93 -8.31 -7.70
CA ALA A 347 -20.30 -9.65 -7.25
C ALA A 347 -19.50 -10.74 -7.98
N LEU A 348 -19.30 -10.61 -9.29
CA LEU A 348 -18.48 -11.53 -10.09
C LEU A 348 -17.02 -11.56 -9.64
N VAL A 349 -16.43 -10.39 -9.34
CA VAL A 349 -15.06 -10.32 -8.78
C VAL A 349 -14.99 -11.08 -7.46
N ILE A 350 -15.94 -10.85 -6.55
CA ILE A 350 -15.98 -11.56 -5.25
C ILE A 350 -16.12 -13.07 -5.41
N VAL A 351 -17.02 -13.53 -6.28
CA VAL A 351 -17.29 -14.96 -6.49
C VAL A 351 -16.12 -15.67 -7.20
N ASN A 352 -15.44 -15.00 -8.13
CA ASN A 352 -14.33 -15.58 -8.89
C ASN A 352 -12.99 -15.51 -8.12
N SER A 353 -12.79 -14.51 -7.26
CA SER A 353 -11.54 -14.29 -6.53
C SER A 353 -11.57 -14.85 -5.09
N LYS A 354 -12.23 -16.00 -4.86
CA LYS A 354 -12.26 -16.65 -3.53
C LYS A 354 -10.87 -16.89 -2.91
N PRO A 355 -9.83 -17.33 -3.66
CA PRO A 355 -8.49 -17.47 -3.12
C PRO A 355 -7.91 -16.14 -2.65
N ASP A 356 -8.03 -15.09 -3.46
CA ASP A 356 -7.52 -13.75 -3.13
C ASP A 356 -8.28 -13.16 -1.93
N LEU A 357 -9.59 -13.42 -1.83
CA LEU A 357 -10.40 -13.05 -0.66
C LEU A 357 -9.93 -13.74 0.62
N ALA A 358 -9.56 -15.03 0.55
CA ALA A 358 -9.00 -15.74 1.69
C ALA A 358 -7.63 -15.19 2.09
N ILE A 359 -6.78 -14.83 1.12
CA ILE A 359 -5.49 -14.19 1.34
C ILE A 359 -5.69 -12.80 1.98
N LEU A 360 -6.62 -12.00 1.47
CA LEU A 360 -6.99 -10.70 2.03
C LEU A 360 -7.52 -10.84 3.46
N LYS A 361 -8.40 -11.81 3.72
CA LYS A 361 -8.86 -12.10 5.09
C LYS A 361 -7.69 -12.41 6.00
N SER A 362 -6.80 -13.30 5.59
CA SER A 362 -5.63 -13.64 6.39
C SER A 362 -4.71 -12.44 6.59
N PHE A 363 -4.60 -11.53 5.61
CA PHE A 363 -3.82 -10.29 5.74
C PHE A 363 -4.45 -9.31 6.73
N MET A 364 -5.77 -9.16 6.68
CA MET A 364 -6.52 -8.40 7.68
C MET A 364 -6.40 -9.02 9.07
N ASP A 365 -6.45 -10.35 9.18
CA ASP A 365 -6.24 -11.06 10.44
C ASP A 365 -4.84 -10.73 11.00
N ASP A 366 -3.77 -10.80 10.20
CA ASP A 366 -2.40 -10.46 10.64
C ASP A 366 -2.30 -9.01 11.12
N ILE A 367 -2.95 -8.06 10.44
CA ILE A 367 -3.00 -6.66 10.86
C ILE A 367 -3.73 -6.54 12.19
N VAL A 368 -4.96 -7.06 12.28
CA VAL A 368 -5.82 -6.88 13.45
C VAL A 368 -5.24 -7.58 14.67
N TYR A 369 -4.75 -8.82 14.54
CA TYR A 369 -4.14 -9.56 15.65
C TYR A 369 -2.72 -9.07 15.97
N GLY A 370 -2.04 -8.41 15.02
CA GLY A 370 -0.76 -7.75 15.26
C GLY A 370 -0.84 -6.48 16.10
N LEU A 371 -2.03 -5.89 16.26
CA LEU A 371 -2.26 -4.72 17.11
C LEU A 371 -2.36 -5.10 18.59
N SER A 372 -2.03 -4.15 19.48
CA SER A 372 -2.32 -4.27 20.91
C SER A 372 -3.83 -4.19 21.17
N ASP A 373 -4.31 -4.77 22.26
CA ASP A 373 -5.75 -4.73 22.60
C ASP A 373 -6.27 -3.30 22.81
N SER A 374 -5.44 -2.39 23.32
CA SER A 374 -5.76 -0.96 23.42
C SER A 374 -5.88 -0.29 22.04
N ALA A 375 -5.00 -0.61 21.09
CA ALA A 375 -5.06 -0.07 19.73
C ALA A 375 -6.28 -0.60 18.96
N LYS A 376 -6.64 -1.88 19.13
CA LYS A 376 -7.87 -2.45 18.57
C LYS A 376 -9.10 -1.70 19.09
N ALA A 377 -9.19 -1.48 20.40
CA ALA A 377 -10.28 -0.75 21.01
C ALA A 377 -10.36 0.70 20.50
N PHE A 378 -9.22 1.40 20.45
CA PHE A 378 -9.13 2.76 19.94
C PHE A 378 -9.58 2.89 18.48
N ILE A 379 -9.09 2.02 17.58
CA ILE A 379 -9.50 2.04 16.15
C ILE A 379 -11.00 1.80 16.01
N ILE A 380 -11.55 0.85 16.78
CA ILE A 380 -12.98 0.57 16.77
C ILE A 380 -13.76 1.81 17.22
N ILE A 381 -13.41 2.43 18.36
CA ILE A 381 -14.09 3.63 18.88
C ILE A 381 -14.00 4.78 17.88
N LEU A 382 -12.79 5.09 17.38
CA LEU A 382 -12.54 6.18 16.43
C LEU A 382 -13.37 6.01 15.14
N PHE A 383 -13.38 4.81 14.57
CA PHE A 383 -14.13 4.54 13.35
C PHE A 383 -15.63 4.75 13.58
N THR A 384 -16.15 4.27 14.71
CA THR A 384 -17.58 4.35 14.99
C THR A 384 -18.02 5.77 15.31
N ASP A 385 -17.21 6.54 16.02
CA ASP A 385 -17.50 7.95 16.30
C ASP A 385 -17.51 8.80 15.02
N MET A 386 -16.56 8.53 14.10
CA MET A 386 -16.43 9.28 12.84
C MET A 386 -17.55 9.01 11.83
N PHE A 387 -18.03 7.76 11.71
CA PHE A 387 -18.98 7.38 10.66
C PHE A 387 -20.44 7.25 11.12
N VAL A 388 -20.65 7.07 12.42
CA VAL A 388 -21.98 6.77 12.97
C VAL A 388 -22.56 7.96 13.73
N GLY A 389 -21.75 8.98 13.98
CA GLY A 389 -22.17 10.19 14.67
C GLY A 389 -23.37 10.87 14.00
N PHE A 390 -24.43 11.07 14.77
CA PHE A 390 -25.58 11.96 14.49
C PHE A 390 -25.18 13.45 14.45
N HIS A 391 -23.89 13.77 14.50
CA HIS A 391 -23.34 15.12 14.61
C HIS A 391 -23.47 15.95 13.34
N SER A 392 -23.92 15.36 12.23
CA SER A 392 -24.30 16.13 11.05
C SER A 392 -25.53 15.54 10.37
N PRO A 393 -26.76 15.89 10.83
CA PRO A 393 -28.00 15.63 10.10
C PRO A 393 -27.89 16.07 8.63
N HIS A 394 -27.20 17.19 8.41
CA HIS A 394 -26.94 17.73 7.08
C HIS A 394 -26.03 16.84 6.22
N GLY A 395 -25.08 16.12 6.82
CA GLY A 395 -24.25 15.15 6.08
C GLY A 395 -25.09 14.02 5.48
N TRP A 396 -26.08 13.54 6.24
CA TRP A 396 -27.01 12.53 5.77
C TRP A 396 -27.97 13.06 4.71
N GLU A 397 -28.45 14.30 4.86
CA GLU A 397 -29.26 15.00 3.85
C GLU A 397 -28.52 15.07 2.51
N VAL A 398 -27.28 15.57 2.51
CA VAL A 398 -26.47 15.68 1.28
C VAL A 398 -26.23 14.31 0.63
N ILE A 399 -25.98 13.26 1.43
CA ILE A 399 -25.80 11.90 0.90
C ILE A 399 -27.09 11.38 0.27
N LEU A 400 -28.23 11.51 0.95
CA LEU A 400 -29.51 11.02 0.47
C LEU A 400 -29.96 11.78 -0.78
N GLU A 401 -29.85 13.11 -0.80
CA GLU A 401 -30.15 13.91 -1.98
C GLU A 401 -29.23 13.53 -3.15
N ALA A 402 -27.92 13.37 -2.92
CA ALA A 402 -26.99 12.98 -3.97
C ALA A 402 -27.33 11.62 -4.57
N VAL A 403 -27.70 10.64 -3.73
CA VAL A 403 -28.14 9.31 -4.18
C VAL A 403 -29.48 9.40 -4.91
N SER A 404 -30.43 10.17 -4.40
CA SER A 404 -31.74 10.36 -5.00
C SER A 404 -31.63 10.98 -6.39
N ARG A 405 -30.83 12.05 -6.54
CA ARG A 405 -30.56 12.70 -7.83
C ARG A 405 -29.81 11.80 -8.80
N HIS A 406 -28.84 11.04 -8.30
CA HIS A 406 -28.08 10.10 -9.13
C HIS A 406 -28.97 9.00 -9.70
N LEU A 407 -29.89 8.46 -8.89
CA LEU A 407 -30.84 7.41 -9.30
C LEU A 407 -32.12 7.96 -9.95
N GLY A 408 -32.39 9.27 -9.85
CA GLY A 408 -33.64 9.89 -10.28
C GLY A 408 -34.85 9.44 -9.46
N ILE A 409 -34.64 9.11 -8.19
CA ILE A 409 -35.71 8.76 -7.24
C ILE A 409 -36.33 10.08 -6.72
N PRO A 410 -37.65 10.11 -6.49
CA PRO A 410 -38.31 11.24 -5.83
C PRO A 410 -37.68 11.56 -4.46
N GLU A 411 -37.31 12.83 -4.25
CA GLU A 411 -36.78 13.37 -3.00
C GLU A 411 -37.93 13.62 -2.02
N SER A 412 -38.44 12.55 -1.41
CA SER A 412 -39.46 12.70 -0.38
C SER A 412 -38.82 13.32 0.88
N ARG A 413 -39.07 14.61 1.13
CA ARG A 413 -38.58 15.33 2.33
C ARG A 413 -38.96 14.63 3.63
N ASP A 414 -40.16 14.06 3.68
CA ASP A 414 -40.65 13.31 4.85
C ASP A 414 -39.81 12.06 5.12
N PHE A 415 -39.47 11.30 4.09
CA PHE A 415 -38.55 10.16 4.21
C PHE A 415 -37.15 10.61 4.63
N ILE A 416 -36.61 11.67 4.04
CA ILE A 416 -35.27 12.19 4.37
C ILE A 416 -35.23 12.59 5.86
N PHE A 417 -36.22 13.36 6.34
CA PHE A 417 -36.30 13.75 7.74
C PHE A 417 -36.52 12.55 8.68
N LEU A 418 -37.39 11.61 8.31
CA LEU A 418 -37.60 10.38 9.09
C LEU A 418 -36.31 9.56 9.19
N PHE A 419 -35.59 9.41 8.07
CA PHE A 419 -34.33 8.68 8.02
C PHE A 419 -33.29 9.34 8.91
N ILE A 420 -33.06 10.65 8.75
CA ILE A 420 -32.08 11.43 9.52
C ILE A 420 -32.41 11.40 11.02
N ALA A 421 -33.69 11.40 11.40
CA ALA A 421 -34.11 11.36 12.79
C ALA A 421 -33.97 9.97 13.44
N THR A 422 -34.08 8.88 12.67
CA THR A 422 -34.16 7.52 13.23
C THR A 422 -32.92 6.67 12.97
N PHE A 423 -32.47 6.60 11.73
CA PHE A 423 -31.45 5.64 11.29
C PHE A 423 -30.08 5.91 11.91
N PRO A 424 -29.52 7.15 11.88
CA PRO A 424 -28.23 7.43 12.51
C PRO A 424 -28.22 7.11 14.01
N VAL A 425 -29.31 7.44 14.72
CA VAL A 425 -29.43 7.21 16.17
C VAL A 425 -29.48 5.72 16.51
N ILE A 426 -30.23 4.94 15.72
CA ILE A 426 -30.30 3.48 15.89
C ILE A 426 -28.94 2.86 15.57
N LEU A 427 -28.31 3.25 14.46
CA LEU A 427 -27.01 2.75 14.05
C LEU A 427 -25.94 3.04 15.12
N ASP A 428 -25.94 4.25 15.68
CA ASP A 428 -25.05 4.66 16.78
C ASP A 428 -25.25 3.80 18.02
N SER A 429 -26.50 3.62 18.42
CA SER A 429 -26.86 2.84 19.60
C SER A 429 -26.46 1.36 19.46
N VAL A 430 -26.76 0.75 18.32
CA VAL A 430 -26.44 -0.66 18.03
C VAL A 430 -24.93 -0.87 17.99
N ILE A 431 -24.21 0.03 17.32
CA ILE A 431 -22.76 -0.05 17.19
C ILE A 431 -22.09 0.17 18.56
N LYS A 432 -22.46 1.19 19.32
CA LYS A 432 -21.95 1.41 20.69
C LYS A 432 -22.23 0.23 21.60
N TYR A 433 -23.43 -0.35 21.56
CA TYR A 433 -23.76 -1.56 22.32
C TYR A 433 -22.88 -2.75 21.93
N TRP A 434 -22.69 -2.98 20.63
CA TRP A 434 -21.87 -4.08 20.13
C TRP A 434 -20.40 -3.93 20.53
N ILE A 435 -19.85 -2.70 20.44
CA ILE A 435 -18.50 -2.38 20.90
C ILE A 435 -18.38 -2.62 22.41
N PHE A 436 -19.29 -2.08 23.22
CA PHE A 436 -19.24 -2.24 24.67
C PHE A 436 -19.27 -3.72 25.07
N ARG A 437 -20.14 -4.51 24.43
CA ARG A 437 -20.19 -5.96 24.65
C ARG A 437 -18.90 -6.66 24.20
N TYR A 438 -18.32 -6.24 23.08
CA TYR A 438 -17.08 -6.81 22.55
C TYR A 438 -15.87 -6.50 23.45
N LEU A 439 -15.69 -5.24 23.85
CA LEU A 439 -14.61 -4.80 24.73
C LEU A 439 -14.69 -5.44 26.12
N ASN A 440 -15.90 -5.51 26.70
CA ASN A 440 -16.12 -6.17 28.00
C ASN A 440 -15.75 -7.67 27.99
N ARG A 441 -15.81 -8.33 26.84
CA ARG A 441 -15.52 -9.77 26.73
C ARG A 441 -14.03 -10.09 26.58
N ILE A 442 -13.23 -9.16 26.05
CA ILE A 442 -11.84 -9.43 25.63
C ILE A 442 -10.83 -8.78 26.58
N SER A 443 -11.13 -7.61 27.15
CA SER A 443 -10.19 -6.95 28.07
C SER A 443 -10.87 -5.99 29.05
N PRO A 444 -10.97 -6.34 30.35
CA PRO A 444 -11.49 -5.44 31.38
C PRO A 444 -10.75 -4.09 31.49
N SER A 445 -9.48 -4.03 31.06
CA SER A 445 -8.71 -2.79 31.06
C SER A 445 -9.07 -1.83 29.91
N ALA A 446 -9.55 -2.34 28.77
CA ALA A 446 -10.08 -1.49 27.69
C ALA A 446 -11.38 -0.77 28.11
N VAL A 447 -12.17 -1.40 28.96
CA VAL A 447 -13.39 -0.84 29.56
C VAL A 447 -13.06 0.34 30.48
N ALA A 448 -11.98 0.21 31.26
CA ALA A 448 -11.50 1.28 32.13
C ALA A 448 -10.98 2.49 31.32
N THR A 449 -10.28 2.25 30.20
CA THR A 449 -9.85 3.34 29.30
C THR A 449 -11.04 4.05 28.64
N TYR A 450 -12.06 3.31 28.20
CA TYR A 450 -13.27 3.92 27.64
C TYR A 450 -14.04 4.76 28.67
N ARG A 451 -14.21 4.27 29.91
CA ARG A 451 -14.83 5.06 30.99
C ARG A 451 -14.07 6.35 31.25
N ASN A 452 -12.74 6.30 31.32
CA ASN A 452 -11.89 7.49 31.52
C ASN A 452 -11.86 8.45 30.31
N MET A 453 -12.31 8.04 29.13
CA MET A 453 -12.41 8.90 27.94
C MET A 453 -13.81 9.51 27.76
N ASN A 454 -14.82 8.97 28.45
CA ASN A 454 -16.24 9.34 28.30
C ASN A 454 -16.81 10.04 29.55
N GLU A 455 -16.10 9.99 30.69
CA GLU A 455 -16.13 11.00 31.77
C GLU A 455 -15.24 12.18 31.38
#